data_AF-A0A6C0BXY1-F1
#
_entry.id   AF-A0A6C0BXY1-F1
#
_cell.length_a   1.000
_cell.length_b   1.000
_cell.length_c   1.000
_cell.angle_alpha   90.00
_cell.angle_beta   90.00
_cell.angle_gamma   90.00
#
_symmetry.space_group_name_H-M   'P 1'
#
loop_
_entity.id
_entity.type
_entity.pdbx_description
1 polymer ?
#
loop_
_entity_poly.entity_id
_entity_poly.type
_entity_poly.pdbx_seq_one_letter_code
_entity_poly.pdbx_strand_id
1 'polypeptide(L)'
;MPVRTRQVHLMDNDEFVNIINDQANLYGRENEINQQYGAPMYSMTAESTPAYIHEPPPPSSATSVSADTSPPATPPATPLTTPPATPLTTPLTTPVATPNIEMSVTKKNWWEIISRFNTNLFNTAVGLIAWYIFKFGAILMFVSFLHWILVSIYVKWCYEPSLGGVFGTIFMVSSPLCGGINNLQQAMSNHFISFWLNGILVSTSFVKGILVM
;
A
#
# COMPACT_ATOMS: atom_id res chain seq x y z
N MET A 1 -24.87 24.08 -33.24
CA MET A 1 -24.21 24.32 -31.93
C MET A 1 -22.94 23.49 -31.91
N PRO A 2 -21.74 24.07 -31.75
CA PRO A 2 -20.51 23.29 -31.71
C PRO A 2 -20.46 22.48 -30.41
N VAL A 3 -20.30 21.17 -30.53
CA VAL A 3 -20.13 20.24 -29.41
C VAL A 3 -18.75 20.50 -28.82
N ARG A 4 -18.72 21.09 -27.62
CA ARG A 4 -17.48 21.33 -26.88
C ARG A 4 -17.01 20.00 -26.29
N THR A 5 -16.10 19.33 -26.97
CA THR A 5 -15.39 18.16 -26.45
C THR A 5 -14.57 18.60 -25.24
N ARG A 6 -15.01 18.18 -24.04
CA ARG A 6 -14.23 18.34 -22.81
C ARG A 6 -13.02 17.43 -22.95
N GLN A 7 -11.83 18.01 -23.11
CA GLN A 7 -10.61 17.21 -22.97
C GLN A 7 -10.54 16.72 -21.52
N VAL A 8 -10.70 15.42 -21.35
CA VAL A 8 -10.40 14.75 -20.08
C VAL A 8 -8.89 14.83 -19.96
N HIS A 9 -8.42 15.77 -19.15
CA HIS A 9 -7.00 15.85 -18.82
C HIS A 9 -6.68 14.58 -18.03
N LEU A 10 -6.06 13.62 -18.70
CA LEU A 10 -5.56 12.41 -18.06
C LEU A 10 -4.51 12.88 -17.06
N MET A 11 -4.79 12.64 -15.79
CA MET A 11 -3.85 12.85 -14.70
C MET A 11 -2.58 12.06 -15.02
N ASP A 12 -1.42 12.67 -14.83
CA ASP A 12 -0.16 11.99 -15.00
C ASP A 12 -0.02 10.89 -13.93
N ASN A 13 0.59 9.76 -14.28
CA ASN A 13 0.73 8.62 -13.38
C ASN A 13 1.51 9.01 -12.13
N ASP A 14 2.48 9.92 -12.29
CA ASP A 14 3.30 10.46 -11.19
C ASP A 14 2.47 11.31 -10.21
N GLU A 15 1.53 12.11 -10.72
CA GLU A 15 0.63 12.93 -9.89
C GLU A 15 -0.30 12.03 -9.05
N PHE A 16 -0.83 10.97 -9.66
CA PHE A 16 -1.69 10.03 -8.97
C PHE A 16 -0.94 9.20 -7.92
N VAL A 17 0.27 8.71 -8.22
CA VAL A 17 1.12 8.01 -7.25
C VAL A 17 1.46 8.91 -6.05
N ASN A 18 1.72 10.20 -6.29
CA ASN A 18 1.98 11.16 -5.22
C ASN A 18 0.75 11.36 -4.32
N ILE A 19 -0.46 11.40 -4.88
CA ILE A 19 -1.70 11.49 -4.09
C ILE A 19 -1.92 10.24 -3.22
N ILE A 20 -1.63 9.05 -3.75
CA ILE A 20 -1.72 7.81 -2.97
C ILE A 20 -0.71 7.81 -1.82
N ASN A 21 0.53 8.20 -2.07
CA ASN A 21 1.57 8.27 -1.04
C ASN A 21 1.22 9.30 0.04
N ASP A 22 0.67 10.44 -0.35
CA ASP A 22 0.26 11.49 0.60
C ASP A 22 -0.90 11.01 1.49
N GLN A 23 -1.91 10.35 0.89
CA GLN A 23 -2.98 9.69 1.64
C GLN A 23 -2.44 8.63 2.61
N ALA A 24 -1.54 7.75 2.18
CA ALA A 24 -0.94 6.74 3.05
C ALA A 24 -0.17 7.34 4.23
N ASN A 25 0.55 8.44 4.00
CA ASN A 25 1.27 9.17 5.06
C ASN A 25 0.34 9.90 6.03
N LEU A 26 -0.81 10.40 5.55
CA LEU A 26 -1.83 10.99 6.41
C LEU A 26 -2.45 9.93 7.34
N TYR A 27 -2.80 8.75 6.81
CA TYR A 27 -3.29 7.63 7.62
C TYR A 27 -2.25 7.10 8.62
N GLY A 28 -0.97 7.04 8.23
CA GLY A 28 0.11 6.68 9.14
C GLY A 28 0.22 7.62 10.33
N ARG A 29 0.21 8.94 10.08
CA ARG A 29 0.21 9.96 11.13
C ARG A 29 -1.02 9.91 12.03
N GLU A 30 -2.20 9.65 11.47
CA GLU A 30 -3.42 9.55 12.27
C GLU A 30 -3.38 8.35 13.21
N ASN A 31 -2.81 7.22 12.78
CA ASN A 31 -2.56 6.08 13.65
C ASN A 31 -1.52 6.36 14.73
N GLU A 32 -0.43 7.06 14.41
CA GLU A 32 0.57 7.49 15.41
C GLU A 32 -0.06 8.43 16.45
N ILE A 33 -0.89 9.39 16.02
CA ILE A 33 -1.61 10.29 16.93
C ILE A 33 -2.60 9.50 17.80
N ASN A 34 -3.36 8.57 17.22
CA ASN A 34 -4.28 7.72 17.97
C ASN A 34 -3.55 6.74 18.91
N GLN A 35 -2.34 6.32 18.58
CA GLN A 35 -1.55 5.46 19.46
C GLN A 35 -0.88 6.26 20.59
N GLN A 36 -0.47 7.50 20.30
CA GLN A 36 0.22 8.38 21.24
C GLN A 36 -0.75 9.12 22.19
N TYR A 37 -1.97 9.41 21.73
CA TYR A 37 -2.98 10.15 22.50
C TYR A 37 -4.26 9.35 22.78
N GLY A 38 -4.43 8.16 22.18
CA GLY A 38 -5.67 7.37 22.24
C GLY A 38 -5.66 6.14 23.15
N ALA A 39 -4.74 6.01 24.11
CA ALA A 39 -4.86 5.00 25.18
C ALA A 39 -4.55 5.56 26.59
N PRO A 40 -5.39 5.33 27.61
CA PRO A 40 -6.83 5.54 27.67
C PRO A 40 -7.19 6.68 28.65
N MET A 41 -8.27 7.42 28.38
CA MET A 41 -9.00 8.21 29.38
C MET A 41 -9.78 7.32 30.39
N TYR A 42 -9.29 6.12 30.69
CA TYR A 42 -9.90 5.21 31.67
C TYR A 42 -8.83 4.38 32.40
N SER A 43 -7.95 5.07 33.12
CA SER A 43 -7.48 4.57 34.42
C SER A 43 -8.45 5.08 35.49
N MET A 44 -9.68 4.58 35.49
CA MET A 44 -10.47 4.62 36.73
C MET A 44 -9.96 3.47 37.57
N THR A 45 -9.00 3.77 38.43
CA THR A 45 -8.66 2.96 39.59
C THR A 45 -9.96 2.69 40.33
N ALA A 46 -10.50 1.47 40.23
CA ALA A 46 -11.56 1.01 41.10
C ALA A 46 -10.94 0.76 42.48
N GLU A 47 -10.70 1.84 43.21
CA GLU A 47 -10.37 1.81 44.63
C GLU A 47 -11.69 1.91 45.40
N SER A 48 -12.26 0.76 45.74
CA SER A 48 -13.29 0.66 46.78
C SER A 48 -12.87 -0.41 47.78
N THR A 49 -11.88 -0.07 48.61
CA THR A 49 -11.70 -0.70 49.93
C THR A 49 -11.88 0.38 50.99
N PRO A 50 -12.70 0.15 52.04
CA PRO A 50 -13.06 1.20 52.98
C PRO A 50 -11.94 1.49 53.98
N ALA A 51 -11.67 2.79 54.14
CA ALA A 51 -11.14 3.47 55.33
C ALA A 51 -10.10 2.73 56.19
N TYR A 52 -8.82 3.04 55.94
CA TYR A 52 -7.87 3.21 57.04
C TYR A 52 -7.20 4.58 56.91
N ILE A 53 -7.39 5.41 57.93
CA ILE A 53 -6.79 6.74 58.04
C ILE A 53 -5.29 6.54 58.21
N HIS A 54 -4.50 6.89 57.19
CA HIS A 54 -3.07 7.07 57.33
C HIS A 54 -2.69 8.46 56.79
N GLU A 55 -2.05 9.25 57.65
CA GLU A 55 -1.55 10.61 57.38
C GLU A 55 -0.76 10.72 56.07
N PRO A 56 -0.89 11.83 55.33
CA PRO A 56 -0.09 12.08 54.14
C PRO A 56 1.37 12.42 54.50
N PRO A 57 2.37 11.82 53.83
CA PRO A 57 3.75 12.32 53.88
C PRO A 57 3.89 13.63 53.07
N PRO A 58 4.88 14.48 53.42
CA PRO A 58 5.05 15.81 52.84
C PRO A 58 5.40 15.78 51.34
N PRO A 59 5.08 16.84 50.58
CA PRO A 59 5.30 16.91 49.15
C PRO A 59 6.80 16.93 48.83
N SER A 60 7.28 15.91 48.12
CA SER A 60 8.60 15.93 47.51
C SER A 60 8.57 16.82 46.27
N SER A 61 9.54 17.73 46.24
CA SER A 61 9.75 18.80 45.27
C SER A 61 9.79 18.29 43.83
N ALA A 62 9.07 18.99 42.97
CA ALA A 62 9.09 18.83 41.53
C ALA A 62 10.51 18.97 40.97
N THR A 63 10.97 17.95 40.23
CA THR A 63 12.17 18.04 39.39
C THR A 63 11.74 18.44 37.98
N SER A 64 11.96 19.72 37.64
CA SER A 64 11.83 20.24 36.28
C SER A 64 12.98 19.74 35.42
N VAL A 65 12.73 18.78 34.53
CA VAL A 65 13.69 18.38 33.50
C VAL A 65 13.40 19.20 32.25
N SER A 66 14.18 20.25 32.03
CA SER A 66 14.30 20.94 30.74
C SER A 66 14.97 20.00 29.74
N ALA A 67 14.23 19.52 28.76
CA ALA A 67 14.79 18.86 27.58
C ALA A 67 15.16 19.95 26.56
N ASP A 68 16.46 20.22 26.48
CA ASP A 68 17.11 21.11 25.53
C ASP A 68 17.21 20.39 24.18
N THR A 69 16.33 20.74 23.24
CA THR A 69 16.28 20.13 21.91
C THR A 69 17.16 20.94 20.96
N SER A 70 18.46 20.62 20.92
CA SER A 70 19.37 21.12 19.89
C SER A 70 19.00 20.56 18.50
N PRO A 71 18.94 21.38 17.43
CA PRO A 71 18.60 20.92 16.10
C PRO A 71 19.73 20.06 15.48
N PRO A 72 19.40 19.01 14.71
CA PRO A 72 20.39 18.18 14.06
C PRO A 72 21.12 18.93 12.95
N ALA A 73 22.45 18.87 12.98
CA ALA A 73 23.35 19.48 12.02
C ALA A 73 23.10 18.97 10.58
N THR A 74 23.03 19.90 9.64
CA THR A 74 22.92 19.65 8.21
C THR A 74 24.18 18.92 7.69
N PRO A 75 24.06 17.79 6.97
CA PRO A 75 25.21 17.11 6.40
C PRO A 75 25.83 17.94 5.25
N PRO A 76 27.17 17.95 5.13
CA PRO A 76 27.87 18.69 4.08
C PRO A 76 27.64 18.07 2.69
N ALA A 77 27.41 18.93 1.70
CA ALA A 77 27.20 18.54 0.31
C ALA A 77 28.42 17.82 -0.28
N THR A 78 28.20 16.61 -0.80
CA THR A 78 29.20 15.83 -1.54
C THR A 78 29.47 16.46 -2.91
N PRO A 79 30.74 16.68 -3.31
CA PRO A 79 31.05 17.21 -4.64
C PRO A 79 30.74 16.18 -5.73
N LEU A 80 30.03 16.63 -6.76
CA LEU A 80 29.74 15.85 -7.96
C LEU A 80 31.02 15.69 -8.79
N THR A 81 31.65 14.53 -8.74
CA THR A 81 32.79 14.16 -9.60
C THR A 81 32.29 13.73 -10.97
N THR A 82 32.45 14.62 -11.95
CA THR A 82 32.24 14.34 -13.37
C THR A 82 33.24 13.29 -13.85
N PRO A 83 32.81 12.16 -14.46
CA PRO A 83 33.74 11.18 -15.01
C PRO A 83 34.49 11.75 -16.24
N PRO A 84 35.77 11.40 -16.44
CA PRO A 84 36.55 11.84 -17.59
C PRO A 84 36.00 11.25 -18.89
N ALA A 85 35.90 12.08 -19.93
CA ALA A 85 35.56 11.66 -21.27
C ALA A 85 36.65 10.73 -21.84
N THR A 86 36.30 9.48 -22.12
CA THR A 86 37.16 8.52 -22.81
C THR A 86 37.23 8.89 -24.30
N PRO A 87 38.43 9.06 -24.89
CA PRO A 87 38.57 9.29 -26.32
C PRO A 87 38.22 8.02 -27.10
N LEU A 88 37.28 8.18 -28.04
CA LEU A 88 36.82 7.15 -28.95
C LEU A 88 37.89 6.90 -30.02
N THR A 89 38.72 5.87 -29.83
CA THR A 89 39.60 5.37 -30.90
C THR A 89 38.80 4.45 -31.82
N THR A 90 38.51 4.94 -33.03
CA THR A 90 37.92 4.14 -34.12
C THR A 90 38.99 3.23 -34.71
N PRO A 91 38.84 1.89 -34.63
CA PRO A 91 39.71 1.00 -35.39
C PRO A 91 39.33 1.05 -36.88
N LEU A 92 40.34 1.28 -37.73
CA LEU A 92 40.22 1.26 -39.17
C LEU A 92 39.87 -0.16 -39.63
N THR A 93 38.62 -0.36 -40.04
CA THR A 93 38.10 -1.66 -40.48
C THR A 93 38.61 -1.98 -41.88
N THR A 94 39.41 -3.04 -41.98
CA THR A 94 39.77 -3.68 -43.25
C THR A 94 38.49 -4.18 -43.95
N PRO A 95 38.31 -3.94 -45.26
CA PRO A 95 37.16 -4.45 -45.99
C PRO A 95 37.27 -5.98 -46.12
N VAL A 96 36.61 -6.70 -45.22
CA VAL A 96 36.40 -8.14 -45.36
C VAL A 96 35.42 -8.34 -46.50
N ALA A 97 35.86 -9.05 -47.54
CA ALA A 97 35.05 -9.39 -48.70
C ALA A 97 33.76 -10.09 -48.24
N THR A 98 32.64 -9.40 -48.42
CA THR A 98 31.30 -9.89 -48.09
C THR A 98 30.96 -11.02 -49.08
N PRO A 99 30.80 -12.28 -48.64
CA PRO A 99 30.23 -13.29 -49.51
C PRO A 99 28.80 -12.86 -49.82
N ASN A 100 28.49 -12.74 -51.11
CA ASN A 100 27.16 -12.43 -51.61
C ASN A 100 26.27 -13.66 -51.40
N ILE A 101 25.83 -13.88 -50.16
CA ILE A 101 24.84 -14.89 -49.82
C ILE A 101 23.50 -14.29 -50.22
N GLU A 102 23.06 -14.55 -51.46
CA GLU A 102 21.68 -14.37 -51.86
C GLU A 102 20.81 -15.28 -50.98
N MET A 103 20.37 -14.75 -49.85
CA MET A 103 19.31 -15.33 -49.03
C MET A 103 18.02 -15.22 -49.82
N SER A 104 17.79 -16.17 -50.73
CA SER A 104 16.48 -16.47 -51.30
C SER A 104 15.59 -17.09 -50.22
N VAL A 105 15.35 -16.33 -49.15
CA VAL A 105 14.29 -16.63 -48.18
C VAL A 105 12.99 -16.41 -48.92
N THR A 106 12.50 -17.50 -49.50
CA THR A 106 11.21 -17.60 -50.14
C THR A 106 10.14 -17.08 -49.19
N LYS A 107 9.45 -16.00 -49.58
CA LYS A 107 8.34 -15.32 -48.87
C LYS A 107 7.31 -16.28 -48.24
N LYS A 108 7.21 -17.51 -48.75
CA LYS A 108 6.29 -18.56 -48.32
C LYS A 108 6.54 -19.07 -46.89
N ASN A 109 7.75 -18.94 -46.35
CA ASN A 109 8.08 -19.44 -45.01
C ASN A 109 7.85 -18.41 -43.87
N TRP A 110 7.65 -17.14 -44.19
CA TRP A 110 7.49 -16.08 -43.16
C TRP A 110 6.16 -16.19 -42.40
N TRP A 111 5.05 -16.54 -43.07
CA TRP A 111 3.74 -16.66 -42.43
C TRP A 111 3.65 -17.82 -41.43
N GLU A 112 4.35 -18.93 -41.67
CA GLU A 112 4.45 -20.06 -40.73
C GLU A 112 5.24 -19.69 -39.48
N ILE A 113 6.31 -18.90 -39.63
CA ILE A 113 7.11 -18.46 -38.49
C ILE A 113 6.32 -17.47 -37.64
N ILE A 114 5.64 -16.50 -38.27
CA ILE A 114 4.80 -15.51 -37.58
C ILE A 114 3.63 -16.18 -36.84
N SER A 115 2.97 -17.16 -37.46
CA SER A 115 1.83 -17.85 -36.82
C SER A 115 2.25 -18.69 -35.63
N ARG A 116 3.38 -19.43 -35.71
CA ARG A 116 3.91 -20.21 -34.58
C ARG A 116 4.37 -19.32 -33.42
N PHE A 117 4.97 -18.17 -33.72
CA PHE A 117 5.38 -17.22 -32.68
C PHE A 117 4.15 -16.63 -31.95
N ASN A 118 3.10 -16.30 -32.70
CA ASN A 118 1.87 -15.72 -32.15
C ASN A 118 1.15 -16.69 -31.20
N THR A 119 1.00 -17.96 -31.57
CA THR A 119 0.27 -18.94 -30.74
C THR A 119 1.01 -19.25 -29.43
N ASN A 120 2.34 -19.38 -29.47
CA ASN A 120 3.14 -19.65 -28.27
C ASN A 120 3.12 -18.45 -27.32
N LEU A 121 3.33 -17.24 -27.85
CA LEU A 121 3.27 -16.01 -27.06
C LEU A 121 1.89 -15.81 -26.42
N PHE A 122 0.82 -16.03 -27.19
CA PHE A 122 -0.55 -15.93 -26.71
C PHE A 122 -0.83 -16.93 -25.58
N ASN A 123 -0.49 -18.20 -25.77
CA ASN A 123 -0.71 -19.23 -24.75
C ASN A 123 0.08 -18.96 -23.46
N THR A 124 1.32 -18.48 -23.57
CA THR A 124 2.11 -18.08 -22.40
C THR A 124 1.49 -16.87 -21.69
N ALA A 125 1.06 -15.85 -22.44
CA ALA A 125 0.42 -14.67 -21.87
C ALA A 125 -0.89 -15.04 -21.16
N VAL A 126 -1.75 -15.84 -21.79
CA VAL A 126 -3.00 -16.33 -21.18
C VAL A 126 -2.71 -17.15 -19.92
N GLY A 127 -1.71 -18.03 -19.95
CA GLY A 127 -1.30 -18.82 -18.78
C GLY A 127 -0.86 -17.94 -17.60
N LEU A 128 -0.05 -16.91 -17.86
CA LEU A 128 0.38 -15.95 -16.85
C LEU A 128 -0.81 -15.16 -16.28
N ILE A 129 -1.69 -14.65 -17.13
CA ILE A 129 -2.88 -13.91 -16.72
C ILE A 129 -3.79 -14.77 -15.85
N ALA A 130 -4.08 -16.01 -16.28
CA ALA A 130 -4.91 -16.94 -15.53
C ALA A 130 -4.30 -17.26 -14.14
N TRP A 131 -2.99 -17.45 -14.07
CA TRP A 131 -2.26 -17.66 -12.81
C TRP A 131 -2.37 -16.45 -11.87
N TYR A 132 -2.24 -15.23 -12.39
CA TYR A 132 -2.40 -14.01 -11.60
C TYR A 132 -3.83 -13.83 -11.09
N ILE A 133 -4.84 -14.04 -11.94
CA ILE A 133 -6.25 -13.97 -11.56
C ILE A 133 -6.56 -14.98 -10.45
N PHE A 134 -6.05 -16.21 -10.57
CA PHE A 134 -6.25 -17.24 -9.55
C PHE A 134 -5.62 -16.85 -8.21
N LYS A 135 -4.36 -16.40 -8.21
CA LYS A 135 -3.69 -15.94 -6.97
C LYS A 135 -4.41 -14.76 -6.33
N PHE A 136 -4.79 -13.76 -7.13
CA PHE A 136 -5.53 -12.59 -6.66
C PHE A 136 -6.89 -12.97 -6.07
N GLY A 137 -7.64 -13.83 -6.76
CA GLY A 137 -8.92 -14.35 -6.29
C GLY A 137 -8.79 -15.14 -4.99
N ALA A 138 -7.76 -15.97 -4.85
CA ALA A 138 -7.49 -16.71 -3.61
C ALA A 138 -7.21 -15.77 -2.42
N ILE A 139 -6.45 -14.70 -2.63
CA ILE A 139 -6.19 -13.67 -1.60
C ILE A 139 -7.49 -12.98 -1.22
N LEU A 140 -8.33 -12.58 -2.17
CA LEU A 140 -9.62 -11.94 -1.89
C LEU A 140 -10.57 -12.86 -1.12
N MET A 141 -10.64 -14.14 -1.49
CA MET A 141 -11.42 -15.16 -0.77
C MET A 141 -10.93 -15.28 0.68
N PHE A 142 -9.61 -15.37 0.88
CA PHE A 142 -9.01 -15.49 2.21
C PHE A 142 -9.28 -14.27 3.09
N VAL A 143 -9.09 -13.05 2.56
CA VAL A 143 -9.36 -11.81 3.30
C VAL A 143 -10.85 -11.67 3.64
N SER A 144 -11.74 -12.00 2.70
CA SER A 144 -13.18 -11.97 2.92
C SER A 144 -13.61 -12.98 3.99
N PHE A 145 -13.01 -14.17 3.97
CA PHE A 145 -13.25 -15.20 4.98
C PHE A 145 -12.78 -14.78 6.38
N LEU A 146 -11.57 -14.22 6.49
CA LEU A 146 -11.07 -13.66 7.75
C LEU A 146 -11.97 -12.54 8.27
N HIS A 147 -12.39 -11.62 7.41
CA HIS A 147 -13.31 -10.55 7.77
C HIS A 147 -14.64 -11.11 8.29
N TRP A 148 -15.20 -12.13 7.64
CA TRP A 148 -16.42 -12.80 8.09
C TRP A 148 -16.26 -13.45 9.48
N ILE A 149 -15.13 -14.11 9.75
CA ILE A 149 -14.83 -14.66 11.08
C ILE A 149 -14.75 -13.54 12.13
N LEU A 150 -14.04 -12.45 11.83
CA LEU A 150 -13.89 -11.31 12.73
C LEU A 150 -15.23 -10.67 13.08
N VAL A 151 -16.08 -10.44 12.09
CA VAL A 151 -17.44 -9.92 12.31
C VAL A 151 -18.26 -10.91 13.12
N SER A 152 -18.16 -12.21 12.84
CA SER A 152 -18.91 -13.23 13.58
C SER A 152 -18.50 -13.32 15.05
N ILE A 153 -17.20 -13.19 15.35
CA ILE A 153 -16.70 -13.13 16.72
C ILE A 153 -17.17 -11.83 17.37
N TYR A 154 -17.06 -10.70 16.68
CA TYR A 154 -17.53 -9.41 17.20
C TYR A 154 -19.01 -9.44 17.57
N VAL A 155 -19.87 -9.94 16.67
CA VAL A 155 -21.31 -10.01 16.91
C VAL A 155 -21.64 -10.93 18.08
N LYS A 156 -20.95 -12.06 18.25
CA LYS A 156 -21.23 -12.99 19.36
C LYS A 156 -20.76 -12.50 20.73
N TRP A 157 -19.64 -11.78 20.78
CA TRP A 157 -18.96 -11.47 22.04
C TRP A 157 -19.04 -10.01 22.46
N CYS A 158 -19.26 -9.11 21.50
CA CYS A 158 -19.24 -7.66 21.72
C CYS A 158 -20.58 -6.96 21.41
N TYR A 159 -21.49 -7.63 20.71
CA TYR A 159 -22.78 -7.06 20.32
C TYR A 159 -23.94 -7.88 20.85
N GLU A 160 -24.58 -7.41 21.92
CA GLU A 160 -25.83 -7.98 22.38
C GLU A 160 -27.00 -7.24 21.71
N PRO A 161 -27.82 -7.91 20.86
CA PRO A 161 -28.88 -7.26 20.09
C PRO A 161 -30.11 -6.86 20.94
N SER A 162 -29.93 -6.53 22.22
CA SER A 162 -31.00 -6.10 23.12
C SER A 162 -31.06 -4.57 23.20
N LEU A 163 -32.25 -4.02 23.45
CA LEU A 163 -32.43 -2.57 23.71
C LEU A 163 -31.65 -2.08 24.93
N GLY A 164 -31.41 -2.95 25.93
CA GLY A 164 -30.51 -2.68 27.05
C GLY A 164 -29.02 -2.71 26.63
N GLY A 165 -28.69 -3.47 25.59
CA GLY A 165 -27.37 -3.54 24.98
C GLY A 165 -26.88 -2.21 24.42
N VAL A 166 -27.78 -1.31 23.98
CA VAL A 166 -27.40 0.04 23.51
C VAL A 166 -26.74 0.89 24.61
N PHE A 167 -27.13 0.68 25.87
CA PHE A 167 -26.48 1.34 27.01
C PHE A 167 -25.30 0.52 27.55
N GLY A 168 -25.34 -0.82 27.42
CA GLY A 168 -24.24 -1.71 27.79
C GLY A 168 -23.03 -1.66 26.86
N THR A 169 -23.22 -1.31 25.58
CA THR A 169 -22.14 -1.21 24.58
C THR A 169 -21.09 -0.17 24.95
N ILE A 170 -21.46 0.89 25.68
CA ILE A 170 -20.50 1.91 26.13
C ILE A 170 -19.46 1.29 27.09
N PHE A 171 -19.88 0.37 27.96
CA PHE A 171 -18.99 -0.33 28.89
C PHE A 171 -18.32 -1.57 28.27
N MET A 172 -18.95 -2.21 27.28
CA MET A 172 -18.33 -3.33 26.56
C MET A 172 -17.28 -2.89 25.53
N VAL A 173 -17.39 -1.68 24.97
CA VAL A 173 -16.37 -1.08 24.09
C VAL A 173 -15.03 -0.91 24.82
N SER A 174 -15.05 -0.67 26.14
CA SER A 174 -13.85 -0.63 26.97
C SER A 174 -13.21 -2.00 27.24
N SER A 175 -13.85 -3.10 26.83
CA SER A 175 -13.23 -4.43 26.93
C SER A 175 -12.02 -4.51 25.98
N PRO A 176 -10.84 -4.92 26.48
CA PRO A 176 -9.63 -5.00 25.67
C PRO A 176 -9.78 -5.96 24.46
N LEU A 177 -10.64 -6.98 24.57
CA LEU A 177 -10.92 -7.89 23.46
C LEU A 177 -11.71 -7.20 22.34
N CYS A 178 -12.76 -6.45 22.68
CA CYS A 178 -13.59 -5.76 21.69
C CYS A 178 -12.83 -4.59 21.05
N GLY A 179 -12.05 -3.83 21.84
CA GLY A 179 -11.14 -2.81 21.32
C GLY A 179 -10.07 -3.40 20.40
N GLY A 180 -9.50 -4.57 20.75
CA GLY A 180 -8.55 -5.28 19.91
C GLY A 180 -9.14 -5.72 18.57
N ILE A 181 -10.34 -6.30 18.57
CA ILE A 181 -11.04 -6.70 17.34
C ILE A 181 -11.36 -5.48 16.48
N ASN A 182 -11.79 -4.36 17.07
CA ASN A 182 -12.08 -3.13 16.35
C ASN A 182 -10.82 -2.55 15.68
N ASN A 183 -9.70 -2.46 16.42
CA ASN A 183 -8.42 -2.03 15.86
C ASN A 183 -7.93 -2.96 14.75
N LEU A 184 -8.10 -4.27 14.90
CA LEU A 184 -7.73 -5.24 13.87
C LEU A 184 -8.60 -5.11 12.62
N GLN A 185 -9.92 -4.90 12.78
CA GLN A 185 -10.82 -4.63 11.66
C GLN A 185 -10.43 -3.34 10.92
N GLN A 186 -10.05 -2.29 11.64
CA GLN A 186 -9.60 -1.03 11.06
C GLN A 186 -8.24 -1.15 10.36
N ALA A 187 -7.29 -1.91 10.92
CA ALA A 187 -6.03 -2.19 10.25
C ALA A 187 -6.25 -2.98 8.95
N MET A 188 -7.13 -3.99 8.98
CA MET A 188 -7.45 -4.76 7.77
C MET A 188 -8.16 -3.91 6.70
N SER A 189 -9.09 -3.03 7.08
CA SER A 189 -9.78 -2.18 6.11
C SER A 189 -8.82 -1.20 5.42
N ASN A 190 -7.85 -0.66 6.16
CA ASN A 190 -6.82 0.20 5.59
C ASN A 190 -5.98 -0.54 4.54
N HIS A 191 -5.51 -1.76 4.85
CA HIS A 191 -4.77 -2.57 3.89
C HIS A 191 -5.63 -3.01 2.69
N PHE A 192 -6.91 -3.27 2.91
CA PHE A 192 -7.84 -3.64 1.84
C PHE A 192 -8.02 -2.50 0.83
N ILE A 193 -8.19 -1.26 1.30
CA ILE A 193 -8.30 -0.09 0.42
C ILE A 193 -7.03 0.10 -0.40
N SER A 194 -5.85 0.01 0.22
CA SER A 194 -4.57 0.11 -0.50
C SER A 194 -4.44 -0.98 -1.57
N PHE A 195 -4.88 -2.20 -1.28
CA PHE A 195 -4.85 -3.31 -2.25
C PHE A 195 -5.75 -3.04 -3.46
N TRP A 196 -6.97 -2.52 -3.24
CA TRP A 196 -7.89 -2.15 -4.32
C TRP A 196 -7.34 -1.02 -5.20
N LEU A 197 -6.81 0.03 -4.59
CA LEU A 197 -6.24 1.17 -5.32
C LEU A 197 -5.06 0.73 -6.19
N ASN A 198 -4.15 -0.09 -5.66
CA ASN A 198 -3.05 -0.65 -6.43
C ASN A 198 -3.54 -1.58 -7.56
N GLY A 199 -4.57 -2.40 -7.30
CA GLY A 199 -5.17 -3.25 -8.33
C GLY A 199 -5.76 -2.45 -9.50
N ILE A 200 -6.45 -1.35 -9.22
CA ILE A 200 -7.00 -0.45 -10.24
C ILE A 200 -5.87 0.23 -11.04
N LEU A 201 -4.81 0.70 -10.38
CA LEU A 201 -3.66 1.32 -11.03
C LEU A 201 -2.99 0.37 -12.04
N VAL A 202 -2.76 -0.87 -11.63
CA VAL A 202 -2.15 -1.89 -12.51
C VAL A 202 -3.08 -2.19 -13.68
N SER A 203 -4.38 -2.32 -13.42
CA SER A 203 -5.38 -2.62 -14.45
C SER A 203 -5.49 -1.50 -15.49
N THR A 204 -5.50 -0.24 -15.06
CA THR A 204 -5.57 0.92 -15.97
C THR A 204 -4.30 1.09 -16.80
N SER A 205 -3.13 0.86 -16.20
CA SER A 205 -1.84 0.87 -16.91
C SER A 205 -1.78 -0.23 -17.98
N PHE A 206 -2.29 -1.42 -17.68
CA PHE A 206 -2.36 -2.53 -18.63
C PHE A 206 -3.28 -2.22 -19.82
N VAL A 207 -4.48 -1.70 -19.57
CA VAL A 207 -5.42 -1.30 -20.63
C VAL A 207 -4.84 -0.20 -21.52
N LYS A 208 -4.13 0.77 -20.92
CA LYS A 208 -3.45 1.83 -21.67
C LYS A 208 -2.34 1.27 -22.57
N GLY A 209 -1.56 0.30 -22.08
CA GLY A 209 -0.53 -0.37 -22.87
C GLY A 209 -1.09 -1.09 -24.09
N ILE A 210 -2.25 -1.76 -23.94
CA ILE A 210 -2.93 -2.43 -25.06
C ILE A 210 -3.45 -1.42 -26.09
N LEU A 211 -4.02 -0.30 -25.65
CA LEU A 211 -4.61 0.70 -26.56
C LEU A 211 -3.57 1.46 -27.41
N VAL A 212 -2.31 1.50 -26.97
CA VAL A 212 -1.22 2.22 -27.67
C VAL A 212 -0.48 1.32 -28.68
N MET A 213 -0.64 0.00 -28.58
CA MET A 213 -0.10 -0.98 -29.54
C MET A 213 -1.02 -1.15 -30.75
#